data_AF-A0A7W0ZP49-F1
#
_entry.id   AF-A0A7W0ZP49-F1
#
_cell.length_a   1.000
_cell.length_b   1.000
_cell.length_c   1.000
_cell.angle_alpha   90.00
_cell.angle_beta   90.00
_cell.angle_gamma   90.00
#
_symmetry.space_group_name_H-M   'P 1'
#
loop_
_entity.id
_entity.type
_entity.pdbx_description
1 polymer ?
#
loop_
_entity_poly.entity_id
_entity_poly.type
_entity_poly.pdbx_seq_one_letter_code
_entity_poly.pdbx_strand_id
1 'polypeptide(L)'
;KTIEQARADGVFSRGPFRHSFLGNLFVRFLEPPPRFKSKAPKILAPTPDRSMAELVPEFMTLQDQLQRRIHEANGIDLARVKIVSPITKLVKLSLGQWFALLAAHERRHLWQARQVKNNPNFPRP
;
A
#
# COMPACT_ATOMS: atom_id res chain seq x y z
N LYS A 1 -11.79 4.49 10.99
CA LYS A 1 -12.19 5.90 10.69
C LYS A 1 -11.68 6.23 9.30
N THR A 2 -12.52 6.82 8.44
CA THR A 2 -12.12 7.35 7.13
C THR A 2 -11.45 8.72 7.31
N ILE A 3 -10.82 9.25 6.26
CA ILE A 3 -10.26 10.62 6.21
C ILE A 3 -11.35 11.65 6.50
N GLU A 4 -12.52 11.50 5.88
CA GLU A 4 -13.68 12.37 6.08
C GLU A 4 -14.15 12.37 7.54
N GLN A 5 -14.29 11.20 8.17
CA GLN A 5 -14.66 11.12 9.58
C GLN A 5 -13.60 11.76 10.48
N ALA A 6 -12.31 11.56 10.18
CA ALA A 6 -11.24 12.16 10.97
C ALA A 6 -11.27 13.70 10.91
N ARG A 7 -11.63 14.26 9.75
CA ARG A 7 -11.84 15.70 9.58
C ARG A 7 -13.07 16.19 10.36
N ALA A 8 -14.20 15.48 10.27
CA ALA A 8 -15.41 15.81 11.03
C ALA A 8 -15.17 15.74 12.56
N ASP A 9 -14.37 14.78 13.00
CA ASP A 9 -13.98 14.60 14.40
C ASP A 9 -12.90 15.59 14.89
N GLY A 10 -12.44 16.51 14.03
CA GLY A 10 -11.40 17.48 14.38
C GLY A 10 -10.02 16.87 14.66
N VAL A 11 -9.71 15.71 14.07
CA VAL A 11 -8.44 14.99 14.28
C VAL A 11 -7.34 15.60 13.42
N PHE A 12 -6.83 16.75 13.85
CA PHE A 12 -5.79 17.50 13.15
C PHE A 12 -4.46 17.50 13.91
N SER A 13 -3.36 17.61 13.17
CA SER A 13 -2.02 17.82 13.73
C SER A 13 -1.06 18.31 12.63
N ARG A 14 -0.06 19.10 13.02
CA ARG A 14 1.02 19.58 12.13
C ARG A 14 2.23 18.63 12.11
N GLY A 15 2.16 17.52 12.84
CA GLY A 15 3.30 16.64 13.08
C GLY A 15 4.31 17.22 14.10
N PRO A 16 5.44 16.54 14.33
CA PRO A 16 5.80 15.24 13.75
C PRO A 16 4.89 14.12 14.26
N PHE A 17 4.56 13.16 13.39
CA PHE A 17 3.71 12.03 13.75
C PHE A 17 4.52 10.90 14.38
N ARG A 18 4.04 10.35 15.51
CA ARG A 18 4.65 9.19 16.16
C ARG A 18 3.86 7.93 15.85
N HIS A 19 4.41 7.12 14.96
CA HIS A 19 3.82 5.85 14.55
C HIS A 19 4.30 4.68 15.43
N SER A 20 3.55 3.58 15.46
CA SER A 20 3.93 2.40 16.25
C SER A 20 5.18 1.73 15.67
N PHE A 21 6.09 1.31 16.54
CA PHE A 21 7.31 0.60 16.13
C PHE A 21 7.00 -0.67 15.32
N LEU A 22 6.07 -1.50 15.79
CA LEU A 22 5.67 -2.74 15.09
C LEU A 22 5.11 -2.46 13.69
N GLY A 23 4.32 -1.39 13.52
CA GLY A 23 3.80 -1.03 12.21
C GLY A 23 4.90 -0.52 11.27
N ASN A 24 5.84 0.27 11.77
CA ASN A 24 7.00 0.73 10.98
C ASN A 24 7.90 -0.45 10.57
N LEU A 25 8.10 -1.40 11.48
CA LEU A 25 8.82 -2.63 11.19
C LEU A 25 8.11 -3.45 10.10
N PHE A 26 6.78 -3.55 10.16
CA PHE A 26 5.99 -4.24 9.14
C PHE A 26 6.10 -3.57 7.76
N VAL A 27 6.03 -2.23 7.67
CA VAL A 27 6.28 -1.50 6.42
C VAL A 27 7.68 -1.81 5.88
N ARG A 28 8.71 -1.77 6.75
CA ARG A 28 10.09 -2.06 6.35
C ARG A 28 10.29 -3.49 5.84
N PHE A 29 9.52 -4.46 6.33
CA PHE A 29 9.55 -5.84 5.82
C PHE A 29 8.99 -5.98 4.40
N LEU A 30 8.17 -5.02 3.95
CA LEU A 30 7.62 -5.03 2.60
C LEU A 30 8.53 -4.34 1.58
N GLU A 31 9.48 -3.51 2.02
CA GLU A 31 10.43 -2.86 1.12
C GLU A 31 11.28 -3.88 0.35
N PRO A 32 11.56 -3.64 -0.94
CA PRO A 32 12.52 -4.43 -1.69
C PRO A 32 13.98 -4.09 -1.29
N PRO A 33 14.91 -5.05 -1.41
CA PRO A 33 14.68 -6.45 -1.75
C PRO A 33 14.02 -7.22 -0.59
N PRO A 34 12.99 -8.03 -0.85
CA PRO A 34 12.29 -8.75 0.21
C PRO A 34 13.25 -9.76 0.86
N ARG A 35 13.42 -9.65 2.18
CA ARG A 35 14.28 -10.57 2.95
C ARG A 35 13.65 -11.96 3.13
N PHE A 36 12.33 -12.04 3.05
CA PHE A 36 11.57 -13.27 3.24
C PHE A 36 10.63 -13.51 2.07
N LYS A 37 10.60 -14.74 1.58
CA LYS A 37 9.61 -15.19 0.59
C LYS A 37 8.33 -15.60 1.32
N SER A 38 7.20 -15.07 0.86
CA SER A 38 5.88 -15.46 1.35
C SER A 38 4.97 -15.71 0.16
N LYS A 39 4.01 -16.64 0.34
CA LYS A 39 2.95 -16.84 -0.66
C LYS A 39 1.93 -15.71 -0.54
N ALA A 40 1.41 -15.27 -1.69
CA ALA A 40 0.30 -14.35 -1.70
C ALA A 40 -0.94 -15.00 -1.04
N PRO A 41 -1.74 -14.24 -0.27
CA PRO A 41 -3.01 -14.75 0.26
C PRO A 41 -3.91 -15.24 -0.87
N LYS A 42 -4.48 -16.45 -0.74
CA LYS A 42 -5.35 -17.05 -1.78
C LYS A 42 -6.58 -16.19 -2.11
N ILE A 43 -7.09 -15.43 -1.14
CA ILE A 43 -8.21 -14.50 -1.32
C ILE A 43 -7.90 -13.35 -2.29
N LEU A 44 -6.62 -13.10 -2.57
CA LEU A 44 -6.15 -12.07 -3.52
C LEU A 44 -5.59 -12.70 -4.80
N ALA A 45 -5.97 -13.94 -5.12
CA ALA A 45 -5.58 -14.55 -6.38
C ALA A 45 -6.17 -13.74 -7.55
N PRO A 46 -5.37 -13.42 -8.59
CA PRO A 46 -5.87 -12.69 -9.75
C PRO A 46 -6.89 -13.53 -10.50
N THR A 47 -7.91 -12.88 -11.04
CA THR A 47 -8.86 -13.51 -11.98
C THR A 47 -8.17 -13.70 -13.34
N PRO A 48 -8.36 -14.86 -14.00
CA PRO A 48 -7.59 -15.22 -15.19
C PRO A 48 -7.95 -14.44 -16.46
N ASP A 49 -9.12 -13.78 -16.50
CA ASP A 49 -9.73 -13.33 -17.77
C ASP A 49 -9.68 -11.82 -18.01
N ARG A 50 -8.66 -11.11 -17.51
CA ARG A 50 -8.55 -9.65 -17.73
C ARG A 50 -7.38 -9.29 -18.61
N SER A 51 -7.66 -8.52 -19.66
CA SER A 51 -6.65 -8.06 -20.61
C SER A 51 -5.83 -6.90 -20.04
N MET A 52 -4.60 -6.73 -20.56
CA MET A 52 -3.77 -5.57 -20.20
C MET A 52 -4.44 -4.23 -20.57
N ALA A 53 -5.23 -4.21 -21.64
CA ALA A 53 -5.98 -3.03 -22.08
C ALA A 53 -7.03 -2.58 -21.05
N GLU A 54 -7.57 -3.51 -20.25
CA GLU A 54 -8.51 -3.20 -19.17
C GLU A 54 -7.78 -2.91 -17.85
N LEU A 55 -6.74 -3.69 -17.54
CA LEU A 55 -6.06 -3.61 -16.24
C LEU A 55 -5.22 -2.34 -16.08
N VAL A 56 -4.58 -1.86 -17.15
CA VAL A 56 -3.71 -0.67 -17.06
C VAL A 56 -4.50 0.59 -16.72
N PRO A 57 -5.62 0.94 -17.40
CA PRO A 57 -6.42 2.11 -17.04
C PRO A 57 -6.99 2.04 -15.63
N GLU A 58 -7.42 0.86 -15.18
CA GLU A 58 -7.93 0.65 -13.83
C GLU A 58 -6.84 0.86 -12.78
N PHE A 59 -5.64 0.31 -13.02
CA PHE A 59 -4.50 0.54 -12.15
C PHE A 59 -4.18 2.05 -12.05
N MET A 60 -4.16 2.78 -13.17
CA MET A 60 -3.91 4.23 -13.16
C MET A 60 -4.99 4.99 -12.38
N THR A 61 -6.27 4.60 -12.54
CA THR A 61 -7.37 5.17 -11.77
C THR A 61 -7.17 4.97 -10.27
N LEU A 62 -6.71 3.80 -9.83
CA LEU A 62 -6.40 3.52 -8.43
C LEU A 62 -5.22 4.37 -7.92
N GLN A 63 -4.20 4.62 -8.75
CA GLN A 63 -3.09 5.51 -8.42
C GLN A 63 -3.56 6.95 -8.19
N ASP A 64 -4.43 7.46 -9.07
CA ASP A 64 -5.01 8.80 -8.93
C ASP A 64 -5.87 8.93 -7.67
N GLN A 65 -6.66 7.89 -7.36
CA GLN A 65 -7.43 7.84 -6.12
C GLN A 65 -6.51 7.85 -4.89
N LEU A 66 -5.43 7.06 -4.89
CA LEU A 66 -4.46 7.03 -3.80
C LEU A 66 -3.82 8.40 -3.59
N GLN A 67 -3.35 9.05 -4.66
CA GLN A 67 -2.77 10.40 -4.60
C GLN A 67 -3.77 11.42 -4.05
N ARG A 68 -5.03 11.37 -4.51
CA ARG A 68 -6.09 12.24 -3.98
C ARG A 68 -6.30 12.04 -2.49
N ARG A 69 -6.37 10.78 -2.02
CA ARG A 69 -6.54 10.47 -0.59
C ARG A 69 -5.36 10.96 0.25
N ILE A 70 -4.13 10.87 -0.27
CA ILE A 70 -2.95 11.44 0.39
C ILE A 70 -3.11 12.97 0.52
N HIS A 71 -3.56 13.64 -0.54
CA HIS A 71 -3.76 15.08 -0.54
C HIS A 71 -4.89 15.52 0.42
N GLU A 72 -6.02 14.81 0.44
CA GLU A 72 -7.14 15.05 1.35
C GLU A 72 -6.79 14.85 2.82
N ALA A 73 -5.79 13.99 3.10
CA ALA A 73 -5.28 13.74 4.44
C ALA A 73 -4.39 14.87 4.98
N ASN A 74 -4.08 15.90 4.17
CA ASN A 74 -3.32 17.05 4.63
C ASN A 74 -4.02 17.74 5.83
N GLY A 75 -3.22 17.98 6.89
CA GLY A 75 -3.68 18.53 8.16
C GLY A 75 -4.27 17.52 9.14
N ILE A 76 -4.54 16.28 8.73
CA ILE A 76 -5.03 15.22 9.62
C ILE A 76 -3.88 14.61 10.42
N ASP A 77 -4.12 14.26 11.68
CA ASP A 77 -3.18 13.46 12.46
C ASP A 77 -3.09 12.03 11.91
N LEU A 78 -2.08 11.79 11.07
CA LEU A 78 -1.85 10.51 10.39
C LEU A 78 -1.52 9.36 11.35
N ALA A 79 -1.08 9.65 12.58
CA ALA A 79 -0.79 8.63 13.60
C ALA A 79 -2.06 8.22 14.37
N ARG A 80 -3.01 9.15 14.56
CA ARG A 80 -4.21 8.93 15.37
C ARG A 80 -5.30 8.16 14.63
N VAL A 81 -5.43 8.34 13.31
CA VAL A 81 -6.38 7.55 12.50
C VAL A 81 -5.86 6.12 12.36
N LYS A 82 -6.63 5.13 12.83
CA LYS A 82 -6.31 3.70 12.72
C LYS A 82 -7.25 3.00 11.73
N ILE A 83 -6.67 2.17 10.87
CA ILE A 83 -7.37 1.40 9.84
C ILE A 83 -6.96 -0.07 9.99
N VAL A 84 -7.96 -0.94 9.97
CA VAL A 84 -7.79 -2.40 10.04
C VAL A 84 -7.62 -2.94 8.62
N SER A 85 -6.77 -3.95 8.45
CA SER A 85 -6.54 -4.55 7.15
C SER A 85 -7.80 -5.26 6.63
N PRO A 86 -8.10 -5.14 5.32
CA PRO A 86 -9.20 -5.88 4.70
C PRO A 86 -8.91 -7.38 4.60
N ILE A 87 -7.65 -7.80 4.73
CA ILE A 87 -7.24 -9.21 4.62
C ILE A 87 -7.33 -9.91 5.98
N THR A 88 -6.93 -9.23 7.06
CA THR A 88 -6.93 -9.81 8.42
C THR A 88 -7.15 -8.73 9.48
N LYS A 89 -8.03 -9.02 10.44
CA LYS A 89 -8.32 -8.12 11.57
C LYS A 89 -7.12 -7.94 12.52
N LEU A 90 -6.12 -8.83 12.44
CA LEU A 90 -4.91 -8.77 13.28
C LEU A 90 -3.99 -7.60 12.91
N VAL A 91 -4.06 -7.11 11.67
CA VAL A 91 -3.24 -5.99 11.21
C VAL A 91 -4.05 -4.70 11.33
N LYS A 92 -3.61 -3.81 12.21
CA LYS A 92 -4.17 -2.47 12.39
C LYS A 92 -3.04 -1.45 12.38
N LEU A 93 -3.00 -0.63 11.35
CA LEU A 93 -1.96 0.39 11.16
C LEU A 93 -2.57 1.78 11.24
N SER A 94 -1.72 2.77 11.51
CA SER A 94 -2.12 4.17 11.37
C SER A 94 -2.28 4.55 9.89
N LEU A 95 -3.02 5.62 9.59
CA LEU A 95 -3.22 6.12 8.23
C LEU A 95 -1.88 6.38 7.52
N GLY A 96 -0.94 7.04 8.20
CA GLY A 96 0.40 7.27 7.64
C GLY A 96 1.17 5.98 7.35
N GLN A 97 1.03 4.97 8.21
CA GLN A 97 1.63 3.65 7.97
C GLN A 97 0.96 2.89 6.82
N TRP A 98 -0.34 3.08 6.57
CA TRP A 98 -1.00 2.51 5.40
C TRP A 98 -0.49 3.12 4.09
N PHE A 99 -0.32 4.44 4.03
CA PHE A 99 0.30 5.08 2.86
C PHE A 99 1.72 4.58 2.63
N ALA A 100 2.54 4.50 3.68
CA ALA A 100 3.90 3.97 3.58
C ALA A 100 3.91 2.49 3.15
N LEU A 101 2.98 1.69 3.67
CA LEU A 101 2.82 0.29 3.29
C LEU A 101 2.47 0.12 1.81
N LEU A 102 1.49 0.88 1.31
CA LEU A 102 1.09 0.82 -0.10
C LEU A 102 2.25 1.19 -1.02
N ALA A 103 2.96 2.26 -0.72
CA ALA A 103 4.12 2.67 -1.50
C ALA A 103 5.24 1.60 -1.48
N ALA A 104 5.52 0.98 -0.33
CA ALA A 104 6.50 -0.11 -0.22
C ALA A 104 6.05 -1.35 -1.02
N HIS A 105 4.75 -1.67 -0.97
CA HIS A 105 4.16 -2.79 -1.69
C HIS A 105 4.26 -2.62 -3.21
N GLU A 106 3.98 -1.42 -3.74
CA GLU A 106 4.14 -1.11 -5.16
C GLU A 106 5.60 -1.20 -5.60
N ARG A 107 6.54 -0.63 -4.81
CA ARG A 107 7.98 -0.79 -5.07
C ARG A 107 8.39 -2.26 -5.13
N ARG A 108 7.87 -3.09 -4.24
CA ARG A 108 8.11 -4.54 -4.24
C ARG A 108 7.60 -5.22 -5.51
N HIS A 109 6.43 -4.83 -6.02
CA HIS A 109 5.92 -5.36 -7.29
C HIS A 109 6.77 -4.95 -8.50
N LEU A 110 7.20 -3.68 -8.56
CA LEU A 110 8.13 -3.22 -9.60
C LEU A 110 9.47 -3.96 -9.54
N TRP A 111 9.96 -4.23 -8.32
CA TRP A 111 11.15 -5.05 -8.12
C TRP A 111 10.94 -6.48 -8.63
N GLN A 112 9.81 -7.13 -8.29
CA GLN A 112 9.47 -8.48 -8.77
C GLN A 112 9.40 -8.54 -10.30
N ALA A 113 8.73 -7.58 -10.94
CA ALA A 113 8.66 -7.49 -12.40
C ALA A 113 10.05 -7.35 -13.02
N ARG A 114 10.92 -6.55 -12.41
CA ARG A 114 12.32 -6.42 -12.84
C ARG A 114 13.11 -7.72 -12.70
N GLN A 115 12.90 -8.48 -11.62
CA GLN A 115 13.53 -9.80 -11.46
C GLN A 115 13.09 -10.78 -12.55
N VAL A 116 11.81 -10.76 -12.93
CA VAL A 116 11.30 -11.59 -14.03
C VAL A 116 11.96 -11.19 -15.35
N LYS A 117 12.02 -9.89 -15.68
CA LYS A 117 12.70 -9.40 -16.89
C LYS A 117 14.19 -9.71 -16.94
N ASN A 118 14.85 -9.76 -15.79
CA ASN A 118 16.28 -10.07 -15.68
C ASN A 118 16.57 -11.57 -15.73
N ASN A 119 15.55 -12.44 -15.73
CA ASN A 119 15.76 -13.87 -15.85
C ASN A 119 16.36 -14.18 -17.24
N PRO A 120 17.46 -14.97 -17.34
CA PRO A 120 18.07 -15.33 -18.62
C PRO A 120 17.10 -15.96 -19.63
N ASN A 121 16.07 -16.65 -19.14
CA ASN A 121 15.05 -17.31 -19.96
C ASN A 121 13.85 -16.39 -20.30
N PHE A 122 13.87 -15.12 -19.88
CA PHE A 122 12.80 -14.19 -20.22
C PHE A 122 12.87 -13.83 -21.72
N PRO A 123 11.75 -13.93 -22.47
CA PRO A 123 11.74 -13.56 -23.88
C PRO A 123 12.21 -12.12 -24.06
N ARG A 124 13.20 -11.92 -24.92
CA ARG A 124 13.63 -10.57 -25.34
C ARG A 124 12.88 -10.22 -26.63
N PRO A 125 12.41 -8.97 -26.77
CA PRO A 125 11.87 -8.49 -28.03
C PRO A 125 12.93 -8.53 -29.14
#